data_AF-A0A401Z8C6-F1
#
_entry.id   AF-A0A401Z8C6-F1
#
_cell.length_a   1.000
_cell.length_b   1.000
_cell.length_c   1.000
_cell.angle_alpha   90.00
_cell.angle_beta   90.00
_cell.angle_gamma   90.00
#
_symmetry.space_group_name_H-M   'P 1'
#
loop_
_entity.id
_entity.type
_entity.pdbx_description
1 polymer ?
#
loop_
_entity_poly.entity_id
_entity_poly.type
_entity_poly.pdbx_seq_one_letter_code
_entity_poly.pdbx_strand_id
1 'polypeptide(L)'
;MNDVLRFAPTFRKAPAELSLEEQAQLNTIIDLLIPSDKDFPPPSSLHLIDDILLHISPRAGRKNTPMLSEKRLRTALHELNLSADGNFCLASTEKQQSLLRHLEYRDPAFFQALWTLVNHSYYALLATRWHPQMA
;
A
#
# COMPACT_ATOMS: atom_id res chain seq x y z
N MET A 1 -27.61 -30.96 -24.45
CA MET A 1 -27.64 -29.64 -25.11
C MET A 1 -27.73 -28.57 -24.04
N ASN A 2 -26.58 -27.97 -23.74
CA ASN A 2 -26.29 -26.67 -23.11
C ASN A 2 -27.33 -26.02 -22.19
N ASP A 3 -27.19 -26.26 -20.87
CA ASP A 3 -27.60 -25.32 -19.83
C ASP A 3 -26.47 -24.29 -19.62
N VAL A 4 -26.57 -23.15 -20.31
CA VAL A 4 -25.64 -22.03 -20.12
C VAL A 4 -26.14 -21.21 -18.93
N LEU A 5 -25.64 -21.53 -17.74
CA LEU A 5 -25.76 -20.68 -16.56
C LEU A 5 -25.13 -19.33 -16.87
N ARG A 6 -25.98 -18.34 -17.15
CA ARG A 6 -25.61 -16.92 -17.23
C ARG A 6 -25.15 -16.47 -15.85
N PHE A 7 -23.84 -16.59 -15.60
CA PHE A 7 -23.18 -15.82 -14.55
C PHE A 7 -23.27 -14.34 -14.93
N ALA A 8 -24.27 -13.65 -14.39
CA ALA A 8 -24.25 -12.21 -14.34
C ALA A 8 -22.96 -11.80 -13.61
N PRO A 9 -22.10 -10.94 -14.19
CA PRO A 9 -20.95 -10.43 -13.46
C PRO A 9 -21.52 -9.59 -12.32
N THR A 10 -21.48 -10.12 -11.10
CA THR A 10 -21.60 -9.31 -9.90
C THR A 10 -20.55 -8.22 -10.04
N PHE A 11 -20.98 -7.00 -10.32
CA PHE A 11 -20.19 -5.78 -10.15
C PHE A 11 -19.84 -5.69 -8.66
N ARG A 12 -18.84 -6.47 -8.26
CA ARG A 12 -18.09 -6.23 -7.03
C ARG A 12 -17.49 -4.86 -7.27
N LYS A 13 -17.98 -3.84 -6.54
CA LYS A 13 -17.32 -2.54 -6.44
C LYS A 13 -15.82 -2.81 -6.37
N ALA A 14 -15.09 -2.36 -7.38
CA ALA A 14 -13.66 -2.51 -7.45
C ALA A 14 -13.06 -2.04 -6.11
N PRO A 15 -12.20 -2.84 -5.46
CA PRO A 15 -11.57 -2.42 -4.21
C PRO A 15 -10.80 -1.15 -4.52
N ALA A 16 -11.17 -0.01 -3.90
CA ALA A 16 -10.54 1.31 -4.02
C ALA A 16 -9.31 1.33 -4.94
N GLU A 17 -9.54 1.41 -6.26
CA GLU A 17 -8.44 1.23 -7.22
C GLU A 17 -7.62 2.53 -7.20
N LEU A 18 -6.43 2.46 -6.61
CA LEU A 18 -5.37 3.42 -6.88
C LEU A 18 -5.03 3.35 -8.37
N SER A 19 -4.73 4.49 -9.00
CA SER A 19 -4.20 4.50 -10.36
C SER A 19 -2.87 3.73 -10.43
N LEU A 20 -2.46 3.30 -11.63
CA LEU A 20 -1.17 2.61 -11.80
C LEU A 20 0.02 3.45 -11.29
N GLU A 21 -0.07 4.77 -11.42
CA GLU A 21 0.93 5.71 -10.91
C GLU A 21 0.90 5.76 -9.37
N GLU A 22 -0.28 5.86 -8.77
CA GLU A 22 -0.46 5.85 -7.30
C GLU A 22 0.04 4.52 -6.70
N GLN A 23 -0.19 3.40 -7.40
CA GLN A 23 0.31 2.08 -6.99
C GLN A 23 1.84 2.01 -7.07
N ALA A 24 2.43 2.43 -8.19
CA ALA A 24 3.89 2.45 -8.35
C ALA A 24 4.56 3.33 -7.29
N GLN A 25 3.95 4.49 -7.00
CA GLN A 25 4.43 5.39 -5.97
C GLN A 25 4.31 4.78 -4.58
N LEU A 26 3.18 4.16 -4.24
CA LEU A 26 3.01 3.47 -2.97
C LEU A 26 4.01 2.33 -2.81
N ASN A 27 4.25 1.51 -3.83
CA ASN A 27 5.29 0.47 -3.81
C ASN A 27 6.68 1.06 -3.53
N THR A 28 7.03 2.16 -4.20
CA THR A 28 8.31 2.85 -3.98
C THR A 28 8.42 3.33 -2.53
N ILE A 29 7.34 3.88 -1.97
CA ILE A 29 7.32 4.30 -0.56
C ILE A 29 7.50 3.08 0.36
N ILE A 30 6.80 1.97 0.11
CA ILE A 30 6.92 0.75 0.93
C ILE A 30 8.37 0.24 0.93
N ASP A 31 9.02 0.19 -0.24
CA ASP A 31 10.43 -0.24 -0.34
C ASP A 31 11.39 0.71 0.38
N LEU A 32 11.06 2.01 0.45
CA LEU A 32 11.83 2.98 1.24
C LEU A 32 11.58 2.86 2.74
N LEU A 33 10.38 2.44 3.16
CA LEU A 33 10.02 2.30 4.57
C LEU A 33 10.57 1.01 5.16
N ILE A 34 10.48 -0.11 4.43
CA ILE A 34 10.96 -1.40 4.91
C ILE A 34 12.26 -1.72 4.17
N PRO A 35 13.43 -1.56 4.80
CA PRO A 35 14.69 -1.95 4.18
C PRO A 35 14.67 -3.45 3.90
N SER A 36 15.01 -3.83 2.67
CA SER A 36 15.31 -5.22 2.35
C SER A 36 16.68 -5.58 2.93
N ASP A 37 16.75 -6.73 3.60
CA ASP A 37 18.01 -7.31 4.06
C ASP A 37 18.12 -8.74 3.52
N LYS A 38 19.28 -9.37 3.64
CA LYS A 38 19.57 -10.72 3.14
C LYS A 38 18.58 -11.78 3.65
N ASP A 39 18.01 -11.55 4.83
CA ASP A 39 17.09 -12.46 5.51
C ASP A 39 15.61 -12.13 5.26
N PHE A 40 15.28 -11.08 4.49
CA PHE A 40 13.92 -10.59 4.32
C PHE A 40 13.65 -10.13 2.87
N PRO A 41 12.64 -10.69 2.18
CA PRO A 41 12.37 -10.34 0.79
C PRO A 41 11.95 -8.87 0.68
N PRO A 42 12.32 -8.18 -0.41
CA PRO A 42 11.92 -6.80 -0.62
C PRO A 42 10.38 -6.70 -0.67
N PRO A 43 9.80 -5.68 -0.03
CA PRO A 43 8.34 -5.53 0.08
C PRO A 43 7.63 -5.53 -1.27
N SER A 44 8.21 -4.91 -2.30
CA SER A 44 7.69 -4.90 -3.67
C SER A 44 7.52 -6.30 -4.28
N SER A 45 8.27 -7.31 -3.83
CA SER A 45 8.11 -8.70 -4.29
C SER A 45 6.92 -9.42 -3.66
N LEU A 46 6.28 -8.85 -2.64
CA LEU A 46 5.22 -9.50 -1.86
C LEU A 46 3.80 -9.08 -2.28
N HIS A 47 3.66 -8.15 -3.24
CA HIS A 47 2.38 -7.58 -3.70
C HIS A 47 1.54 -7.00 -2.54
N LEU A 48 2.19 -6.27 -1.62
CA LEU A 48 1.58 -5.78 -0.37
C LEU A 48 0.48 -4.73 -0.56
N ILE A 49 0.41 -4.11 -1.74
CA ILE A 49 -0.57 -3.07 -2.05
C ILE A 49 -1.99 -3.58 -1.83
N ASP A 50 -2.30 -4.81 -2.29
CA ASP A 50 -3.66 -5.34 -2.18
C ASP A 50 -4.11 -5.48 -0.72
N ASP A 51 -3.21 -5.95 0.16
CA ASP A 51 -3.47 -6.04 1.58
C ASP A 51 -3.61 -4.65 2.23
N ILE A 52 -2.72 -3.72 1.89
CA ILE A 52 -2.78 -2.34 2.38
C ILE A 52 -4.12 -1.67 1.99
N LEU A 53 -4.57 -1.84 0.75
CA LEU A 53 -5.84 -1.30 0.27
C LEU A 53 -7.06 -1.89 1.01
N LEU A 54 -6.99 -3.16 1.44
CA LEU A 54 -8.04 -3.78 2.26
C LEU A 54 -8.19 -3.14 3.65
N HIS A 55 -7.14 -2.51 4.17
CA HIS A 55 -7.15 -1.83 5.47
C HIS A 55 -7.50 -0.33 5.38
N ILE A 56 -7.41 0.25 4.18
CA ILE A 56 -7.67 1.67 3.91
C ILE A 56 -9.11 1.88 3.44
N SER A 57 -9.67 0.94 2.68
CA SER A 57 -11.03 1.06 2.17
C SER A 57 -12.05 0.47 3.15
N PRO A 58 -13.06 1.23 3.61
CA PRO A 58 -14.15 0.68 4.38
C PRO A 58 -14.98 -0.25 3.49
N ARG A 59 -14.70 -1.55 3.56
CA ARG A 59 -15.47 -2.56 2.84
C ARG A 59 -16.84 -2.71 3.52
N ALA A 60 -17.92 -2.62 2.74
CA ALA A 60 -19.27 -2.86 3.25
C ALA A 60 -19.33 -4.19 4.00
N GLY A 61 -19.64 -4.14 5.30
CA GLY A 61 -19.74 -5.32 6.18
C GLY A 61 -18.55 -5.57 7.12
N ARG A 62 -17.41 -4.86 6.99
CA ARG A 62 -16.33 -4.91 7.99
C ARG A 62 -16.47 -3.77 8.99
N LYS A 63 -16.58 -4.09 10.29
CA LYS A 63 -16.65 -3.12 11.41
C LYS A 63 -15.29 -2.53 11.81
N ASN A 64 -14.26 -2.68 10.98
CA ASN A 64 -12.93 -2.19 11.31
C ASN A 64 -12.85 -0.71 10.95
N THR A 65 -12.52 0.11 11.93
CA THR A 65 -12.22 1.53 11.68
C THR A 65 -10.95 1.57 10.83
N PRO A 66 -10.97 2.22 9.64
CA PRO A 66 -9.79 2.27 8.78
C PRO A 66 -8.66 2.99 9.51
N MET A 67 -7.48 2.37 9.58
CA MET A 67 -6.30 2.98 10.22
C MET A 67 -5.80 4.20 9.45
N LEU A 68 -6.08 4.25 8.14
CA LEU A 68 -5.69 5.31 7.24
C LEU A 68 -6.86 5.61 6.30
N SER A 69 -7.18 6.89 6.09
CA SER A 69 -8.20 7.30 5.13
C SER A 69 -7.66 7.23 3.71
N GLU A 70 -8.41 6.62 2.79
CA GLU A 70 -8.09 6.59 1.36
C GLU A 70 -7.83 8.00 0.81
N LYS A 71 -8.69 8.96 1.17
CA LYS A 71 -8.55 10.35 0.75
C LYS A 71 -7.22 10.94 1.21
N ARG A 72 -6.83 10.70 2.48
CA ARG A 72 -5.55 11.19 3.01
C ARG A 72 -4.36 10.56 2.29
N LEU A 73 -4.44 9.26 1.99
CA LEU A 73 -3.39 8.58 1.22
C LEU A 73 -3.23 9.19 -0.18
N ARG A 74 -4.32 9.31 -0.94
CA ARG A 74 -4.27 9.90 -2.30
C ARG A 74 -3.73 11.33 -2.28
N THR A 75 -4.14 12.15 -1.30
CA THR A 75 -3.59 13.51 -1.13
C THR A 75 -2.08 13.48 -0.89
N ALA A 76 -1.60 12.63 0.03
CA ALA A 76 -0.17 12.52 0.31
C ALA A 76 0.64 12.05 -0.91
N LEU A 77 0.14 11.06 -1.66
CA LEU A 77 0.77 10.59 -2.90
C LEU A 77 0.85 11.72 -3.93
N HIS A 78 -0.24 12.45 -4.13
CA HIS A 78 -0.26 13.59 -5.05
C HIS A 78 0.74 14.68 -4.67
N GLU A 79 0.80 15.05 -3.39
CA GLU A 79 1.73 16.07 -2.90
C GLU A 79 3.19 15.65 -3.00
N LEU A 80 3.49 14.37 -2.76
CA LEU A 80 4.82 13.81 -2.96
C LEU A 80 5.24 13.87 -4.44
N ASN A 81 4.33 13.57 -5.37
CA ASN A 81 4.59 13.73 -6.80
C ASN A 81 4.86 15.19 -7.17
N LEU A 82 4.01 16.12 -6.71
CA LEU A 82 4.22 17.56 -6.95
C LEU A 82 5.57 18.05 -6.41
N SER A 83 5.95 17.60 -5.21
CA SER A 83 7.22 17.94 -4.57
C SER A 83 8.44 17.29 -5.25
N ALA A 84 8.21 16.30 -6.11
CA ALA A 84 9.22 15.58 -6.87
C ALA A 84 9.26 15.98 -8.36
N ASP A 85 8.82 17.20 -8.70
CA ASP A 85 8.72 17.69 -10.09
C ASP A 85 7.76 16.88 -10.97
N GLY A 86 6.71 16.33 -10.37
CA GLY A 86 5.64 15.61 -11.05
C GLY A 86 5.80 14.09 -11.09
N ASN A 87 6.96 13.53 -10.71
CA ASN A 87 7.14 12.09 -10.65
C ASN A 87 8.08 11.67 -9.51
N PHE A 88 7.48 11.22 -8.41
CA PHE A 88 8.20 10.74 -7.23
C PHE A 88 9.06 9.51 -7.53
N CYS A 89 8.57 8.57 -8.34
CA CYS A 89 9.28 7.32 -8.64
C CYS A 89 10.57 7.54 -9.44
N LEU A 90 10.65 8.61 -10.26
CA LEU A 90 11.84 8.96 -11.04
C LEU A 90 12.84 9.84 -10.29
N ALA A 91 12.46 10.39 -9.13
CA ALA A 91 13.38 11.16 -8.30
C ALA A 91 14.52 10.27 -7.77
N SER A 92 15.69 10.87 -7.49
CA SER A 92 16.79 10.13 -6.86
C SER A 92 16.35 9.60 -5.49
N THR A 93 16.95 8.49 -5.04
CA THR A 93 16.63 7.89 -3.74
C THR A 93 16.82 8.88 -2.58
N GLU A 94 17.83 9.73 -2.63
CA GLU A 94 18.06 10.77 -1.62
C GLU A 94 16.91 11.79 -1.59
N LYS A 95 16.41 12.17 -2.77
CA LYS A 95 15.27 13.08 -2.89
C LYS A 95 13.99 12.42 -2.38
N GLN A 96 13.74 11.16 -2.74
CA GLN A 96 12.59 10.40 -2.25
C GLN A 96 12.60 10.29 -0.72
N GLN A 97 13.73 9.92 -0.12
CA GLN A 97 13.90 9.85 1.33
C GLN A 97 13.79 11.22 2.02
N SER A 98 14.30 12.28 1.39
CA SER A 98 14.13 13.64 1.90
C SER A 98 12.64 14.05 1.92
N LEU A 99 11.90 13.76 0.85
CA LEU A 99 10.47 14.05 0.75
C LEU A 99 9.65 13.25 1.76
N LEU A 100 9.99 11.97 1.98
CA LEU A 100 9.34 11.17 3.03
C LEU A 100 9.61 11.72 4.44
N ARG A 101 10.84 12.17 4.73
CA ARG A 101 11.14 12.83 6.01
C ARG A 101 10.38 14.15 6.17
N HIS A 102 10.20 14.92 5.09
CA HIS A 102 9.38 16.12 5.14
C HIS A 102 7.90 15.79 5.39
N LEU A 103 7.39 14.71 4.79
CA LEU A 103 6.03 14.23 5.05
C LEU A 103 5.87 13.82 6.53
N GLU A 104 6.84 13.09 7.08
CA GLU A 104 6.88 12.71 8.50
C GLU A 104 6.83 13.94 9.41
N TYR A 105 7.63 14.96 9.12
CA TYR A 105 7.62 16.20 9.90
C TYR A 105 6.30 16.98 9.77
N ARG A 106 5.72 17.03 8.57
CA ARG A 106 4.52 17.83 8.28
C ARG A 106 3.24 17.19 8.83
N ASP A 107 3.11 15.87 8.73
CA ASP A 107 1.95 15.11 9.23
C ASP A 107 2.42 13.81 9.92
N PRO A 108 2.93 13.92 11.17
CA PRO A 108 3.46 12.76 11.90
C PRO A 108 2.41 11.68 12.14
N ALA A 109 1.15 12.08 12.33
CA ALA A 109 0.05 11.13 12.57
C ALA A 109 -0.27 10.30 11.33
N PHE A 110 -0.28 10.92 10.14
CA PHE A 110 -0.41 10.19 8.87
C PHE A 110 0.76 9.26 8.66
N PHE A 111 1.99 9.77 8.80
CA PHE A 111 3.20 8.99 8.58
C PHE A 111 3.25 7.78 9.49
N GLN A 112 2.96 7.95 10.79
CA GLN A 112 2.91 6.86 11.75
C GLN A 112 1.84 5.82 11.41
N ALA A 113 0.66 6.25 10.95
CA ALA A 113 -0.40 5.33 10.52
C ALA A 113 0.01 4.54 9.27
N LEU A 114 0.63 5.20 8.28
CA LEU A 114 1.15 4.56 7.08
C LEU A 114 2.26 3.56 7.43
N TRP A 115 3.24 3.99 8.23
CA TRP A 115 4.34 3.15 8.70
C TRP A 115 3.84 1.89 9.42
N THR A 116 2.91 2.08 10.36
CA THR A 116 2.32 0.99 11.15
C THR A 116 1.59 0.01 10.24
N LEU A 117 0.80 0.51 9.29
CA LEU A 117 0.05 -0.33 8.37
C LEU A 117 1.00 -1.13 7.46
N VAL A 118 1.98 -0.47 6.86
CA VAL A 118 2.97 -1.10 5.98
C VAL A 118 3.75 -2.19 6.71
N ASN A 119 4.24 -1.91 7.92
CA ASN A 119 4.95 -2.89 8.74
C ASN A 119 4.05 -4.06 9.15
N HIS A 120 2.82 -3.77 9.59
CA HIS A 120 1.87 -4.81 9.96
C HIS A 120 1.57 -5.73 8.77
N SER A 121 1.24 -5.17 7.61
CA SER A 121 0.96 -5.94 6.39
C SER A 121 2.17 -6.79 5.98
N TYR A 122 3.38 -6.22 6.00
CA TYR A 122 4.60 -6.94 5.66
C TYR A 122 4.86 -8.14 6.57
N TYR A 123 4.90 -7.93 7.89
CA TYR A 123 5.20 -9.01 8.83
C TYR A 123 4.05 -10.00 8.98
N ALA A 124 2.79 -9.58 8.83
CA ALA A 124 1.65 -10.50 8.80
C ALA A 124 1.73 -11.42 7.56
N LEU A 125 2.12 -10.89 6.41
CA LEU A 125 2.30 -11.68 5.20
C LEU A 125 3.50 -12.64 5.32
N LEU A 126 4.62 -12.20 5.91
CA LEU A 126 5.73 -13.11 6.21
C LEU A 126 5.34 -14.20 7.21
N ALA A 127 4.63 -13.85 8.29
CA ALA A 127 4.17 -14.85 9.26
C ALA A 127 3.25 -15.89 8.61
N THR A 128 2.40 -15.50 7.65
CA THR A 128 1.46 -16.41 6.99
C THR A 128 2.06 -17.20 5.82
N ARG A 129 2.97 -16.61 5.03
CA ARG A 129 3.58 -17.26 3.85
C ARG A 129 4.90 -17.99 4.16
N TRP A 130 5.62 -17.62 5.21
CA TRP A 130 6.91 -18.23 5.57
C TRP A 130 6.85 -19.26 6.71
N HIS A 131 5.71 -19.41 7.40
CA HIS A 131 5.45 -20.54 8.31
C HIS A 131 4.61 -21.70 7.73
N PRO A 132 4.90 -22.30 6.55
CA PRO A 132 4.33 -23.62 6.22
C PRO A 132 5.17 -24.81 6.73
N GLN A 133 6.28 -24.62 7.45
CA GLN A 133 7.19 -25.73 7.82
C GLN A 133 7.22 -26.15 9.30
N MET A 134 6.27 -25.71 10.13
CA MET A 134 6.15 -26.23 11.51
C MET A 134 4.70 -26.58 11.89
N ALA A 135 4.07 -27.42 11.07
CA ALA A 135 2.88 -28.17 11.43
C ALA A 135 3.04 -29.63 10.98
#